data_AF-A0A2S8VZ48-F1
#
_entry.id   AF-A0A2S8VZ48-F1
#
_cell.length_a   1.000
_cell.length_b   1.000
_cell.length_c   1.000
_cell.angle_alpha   90.00
_cell.angle_beta   90.00
_cell.angle_gamma   90.00
#
_symmetry.space_group_name_H-M   'P 1'
#
loop_
_entity.id
_entity.type
_entity.pdbx_description
1 polymer ?
#
loop_
_entity_poly.entity_id
_entity_poly.type
_entity_poly.pdbx_seq_one_letter_code
_entity_poly.pdbx_strand_id
1 'polypeptide(L)'
;MFKKIHEYEGGNIVLGDEEFGTDEVILKKDGCIDYSIGFNGVKPREDKTGEDTMSIHICDIDEMINKLQALKEYGRKHFNNEYWQ
;
A
#
# COMPACT_ATOMS: atom_id res chain seq x y z
N MET A 1 1.64 -11.66 -3.89
CA MET A 1 0.42 -11.62 -4.75
C MET A 1 -0.80 -11.35 -3.87
N PHE A 2 -1.68 -10.41 -4.24
CA PHE A 2 -2.86 -10.07 -3.43
C PHE A 2 -4.05 -11.01 -3.65
N LYS A 3 -4.68 -11.45 -2.57
CA LYS A 3 -5.90 -12.25 -2.58
C LYS A 3 -7.01 -11.58 -1.80
N LYS A 4 -8.23 -11.64 -2.32
CA LYS A 4 -9.42 -11.17 -1.61
C LYS A 4 -9.64 -11.99 -0.33
N ILE A 5 -9.69 -11.30 0.79
CA ILE A 5 -9.93 -11.90 2.12
C ILE A 5 -11.26 -11.46 2.72
N HIS A 6 -11.78 -10.29 2.32
CA HIS A 6 -13.07 -9.79 2.83
C HIS A 6 -13.74 -8.81 1.85
N GLU A 7 -15.06 -8.65 1.97
CA GLU A 7 -15.84 -7.59 1.33
C GLU A 7 -16.87 -7.06 2.32
N TYR A 8 -16.84 -5.75 2.59
CA TYR A 8 -17.75 -5.12 3.54
C TYR A 8 -19.11 -4.83 2.90
N GLU A 9 -20.17 -4.82 3.71
CA GLU A 9 -21.46 -4.26 3.31
C GLU A 9 -21.29 -2.76 3.02
N GLY A 10 -21.31 -2.39 1.74
CA GLY A 10 -20.81 -1.11 1.26
C GLY A 10 -19.81 -1.25 0.12
N GLY A 11 -19.32 -2.47 -0.13
CA GLY A 11 -18.53 -2.95 -1.28
C GLY A 11 -17.10 -2.42 -1.36
N ASN A 12 -16.50 -2.12 -0.21
CA ASN A 12 -15.06 -2.05 -0.09
C ASN A 12 -14.50 -3.49 -0.07
N ILE A 13 -13.43 -3.74 -0.81
CA ILE A 13 -12.80 -5.06 -0.93
C ILE A 13 -11.47 -5.04 -0.18
N VAL A 14 -11.28 -5.99 0.74
CA VAL A 14 -10.00 -6.18 1.42
C VAL A 14 -9.22 -7.29 0.74
N LEU A 15 -7.97 -6.99 0.39
CA LEU A 15 -7.00 -7.91 -0.16
C LEU A 15 -5.84 -8.08 0.83
N GLY A 16 -5.35 -9.29 1.03
CA GLY A 16 -4.13 -9.56 1.79
C GLY A 16 -3.02 -10.02 0.87
N ASP A 17 -1.77 -9.65 1.16
CA ASP A 17 -0.62 -10.19 0.43
C ASP A 17 -0.27 -11.60 0.91
N GLU A 18 -0.27 -12.56 -0.02
CA GLU A 18 0.11 -13.95 0.26
C GLU A 18 1.63 -14.14 0.36
N GLU A 19 2.44 -13.20 -0.17
CA GLU A 19 3.89 -13.38 -0.31
C GLU A 19 4.67 -12.89 0.92
N PHE A 20 4.33 -11.70 1.43
CA PHE A 20 4.93 -11.12 2.63
C PHE A 20 4.05 -11.29 3.89
N GLY A 21 2.75 -11.60 3.72
CA GLY A 21 1.87 -12.09 4.78
C GLY A 21 1.31 -11.04 5.75
N THR A 22 1.86 -9.83 5.78
CA THR A 22 1.46 -8.76 6.71
C THR A 22 0.70 -7.62 6.06
N ASP A 23 0.75 -7.49 4.74
CA ASP A 23 0.20 -6.31 4.05
C ASP A 23 -1.28 -6.50 3.73
N GLU A 24 -2.05 -5.43 3.88
CA GLU A 24 -3.48 -5.39 3.56
C GLU A 24 -3.81 -4.18 2.69
N VAL A 25 -4.68 -4.38 1.71
CA VAL A 25 -5.14 -3.37 0.77
C VAL A 25 -6.65 -3.29 0.81
N ILE A 26 -7.20 -2.09 0.95
CA ILE A 26 -8.64 -1.85 0.87
C ILE A 26 -8.92 -1.08 -0.41
N LEU A 27 -9.59 -1.72 -1.36
CA LEU A 27 -10.16 -1.06 -2.54
C LEU A 27 -11.50 -0.47 -2.16
N LYS A 28 -11.63 0.86 -2.20
CA LYS A 28 -12.84 1.58 -1.86
C LYS A 28 -13.71 1.84 -3.09
N LYS A 29 -15.02 1.93 -2.89
CA LYS A 29 -15.98 2.20 -3.97
C LYS A 29 -15.82 3.55 -4.66
N ASP A 30 -15.28 4.53 -3.96
CA ASP A 30 -14.97 5.86 -4.50
C ASP A 30 -13.72 5.85 -5.42
N GLY A 31 -13.10 4.69 -5.61
CA GLY A 31 -11.90 4.53 -6.43
C GLY A 31 -10.60 4.80 -5.67
N CYS A 32 -10.66 5.11 -4.38
CA CYS A 32 -9.47 5.24 -3.55
C CYS A 32 -8.99 3.87 -3.02
N ILE A 33 -7.72 3.83 -2.62
CA ILE A 33 -7.04 2.64 -2.11
C ILE A 33 -6.40 3.00 -0.78
N ASP A 34 -6.64 2.20 0.25
CA ASP A 34 -5.80 2.22 1.46
C ASP A 34 -4.81 1.06 1.34
N TYR A 35 -3.52 1.36 1.39
CA TYR A 35 -2.46 0.37 1.46
C TYR A 35 -1.85 0.40 2.86
N SER A 36 -1.90 -0.72 3.58
CA SER A 36 -1.37 -0.83 4.94
C SER A 36 -0.32 -1.93 5.02
N ILE A 37 0.83 -1.58 5.58
CA ILE A 37 1.95 -2.48 5.84
C ILE A 37 1.98 -2.76 7.34
N GLY A 38 1.98 -4.04 7.69
CA GLY A 38 2.22 -4.50 9.05
C GLY A 38 3.70 -4.75 9.31
N PHE A 39 4.18 -4.40 10.50
CA PHE A 39 5.52 -4.67 10.99
C PHE A 39 5.49 -5.74 12.10
N ASN A 40 6.65 -6.30 12.43
CA ASN A 40 6.80 -7.25 13.55
C ASN A 40 5.88 -8.50 13.47
N GLY A 41 5.43 -8.86 12.25
CA GLY A 41 4.50 -9.96 12.04
C GLY A 41 3.05 -9.67 12.43
N VAL A 42 2.72 -8.43 12.79
CA VAL A 42 1.36 -7.97 13.10
C VAL A 42 0.67 -7.55 11.81
N LYS A 43 -0.57 -7.99 11.62
CA LYS A 43 -1.40 -7.52 10.48
C LYS A 43 -2.07 -6.20 10.82
N PRO A 44 -2.27 -5.28 9.85
CA PRO A 44 -2.93 -4.00 10.05
C PRO A 44 -4.26 -4.08 10.81
N ARG A 45 -5.14 -5.03 10.46
CA ARG A 45 -6.42 -5.27 11.17
C ARG A 45 -6.29 -5.76 12.63
N GLU A 46 -5.14 -6.29 13.00
CA GLU A 46 -4.84 -6.84 14.33
C GLU A 46 -4.10 -5.82 15.21
N ASP A 47 -3.51 -4.78 14.59
CA ASP A 47 -2.85 -3.69 15.28
C ASP A 47 -3.88 -2.76 15.94
N LYS A 48 -3.86 -2.73 17.28
CA LYS A 48 -4.75 -1.90 18.10
C LYS A 48 -4.09 -0.61 18.57
N THR A 49 -2.76 -0.53 18.50
CA THR A 49 -2.00 0.63 18.97
C THR A 49 -1.70 1.60 17.83
N GLY A 50 -1.67 1.09 16.59
CA GLY A 50 -1.24 1.82 15.40
C GLY A 50 0.28 2.00 15.34
N GLU A 51 1.03 1.37 16.23
CA GLU A 51 2.50 1.49 16.31
C GLU A 51 3.18 0.47 15.39
N ASP A 52 2.50 -0.62 15.05
CA ASP A 52 3.02 -1.71 14.23
C ASP A 52 2.49 -1.67 12.79
N THR A 53 1.86 -0.57 12.39
CA THR A 53 1.27 -0.40 11.06
C THR A 53 1.59 0.95 10.46
N MET A 54 1.95 0.96 9.18
CA MET A 54 1.98 2.18 8.37
C MET A 54 0.91 2.07 7.28
N SER A 55 0.18 3.15 7.03
CA SER A 55 -0.82 3.20 5.97
C SER A 55 -0.64 4.40 5.05
N ILE A 56 -0.96 4.19 3.77
CA ILE A 56 -1.00 5.23 2.74
C ILE A 56 -2.40 5.19 2.12
N HIS A 57 -3.04 6.35 2.09
CA HIS A 57 -4.28 6.56 1.37
C HIS A 57 -3.98 7.16 0.00
N ILE A 58 -4.45 6.49 -1.06
CA ILE A 58 -4.22 6.88 -2.45
C ILE A 58 -5.57 7.08 -3.11
N CYS A 59 -5.85 8.31 -3.52
CA CYS A 59 -6.89 8.62 -4.49
C CYS A 59 -6.19 9.07 -5.77
N ASP A 60 -6.77 8.75 -6.93
CA ASP A 60 -6.17 8.98 -8.26
C ASP A 60 -4.81 8.27 -8.44
N ILE A 61 -4.88 6.94 -8.59
CA ILE A 61 -3.69 6.08 -8.70
C ILE A 61 -2.79 6.46 -9.89
N ASP A 62 -3.39 6.91 -10.99
CA ASP A 62 -2.64 7.26 -12.20
C ASP A 62 -1.82 8.52 -11.97
N GLU A 63 -2.39 9.55 -11.34
CA GLU A 63 -1.63 10.75 -10.96
C GLU A 63 -0.49 10.40 -9.99
N MET A 64 -0.75 9.54 -8.99
CA MET A 64 0.26 9.11 -8.03
C MET A 64 1.41 8.35 -8.70
N ILE A 65 1.12 7.41 -9.61
CA ILE A 65 2.13 6.67 -10.37
C ILE A 65 3.02 7.64 -11.15
N ASN A 66 2.42 8.61 -11.85
CA ASN A 66 3.17 9.59 -12.63
C ASN A 66 4.11 10.42 -11.75
N LYS A 67 3.64 10.88 -10.59
CA LYS A 67 4.46 11.62 -9.62
C LYS A 67 5.60 10.78 -9.06
N LEU A 68 5.33 9.53 -8.68
CA LEU A 68 6.35 8.61 -8.14
C LEU A 68 7.42 8.28 -9.18
N GLN A 69 7.03 8.09 -10.46
CA GLN A 69 7.99 7.89 -11.55
C GLN A 69 8.88 9.12 -11.76
N ALA A 70 8.31 10.33 -11.75
CA ALA A 70 9.09 11.56 -11.86
C ALA A 70 10.07 11.75 -10.68
N LEU A 71 9.65 11.41 -9.45
CA LEU A 71 10.53 11.41 -8.29
C LEU A 71 11.67 10.39 -8.42
N LYS A 72 11.36 9.19 -8.92
CA LYS A 72 12.38 8.16 -9.19
C LYS A 72 13.42 8.66 -10.22
N GLU A 73 12.99 9.30 -11.29
CA GLU A 73 13.90 9.90 -12.28
C GLU A 73 14.78 10.99 -11.66
N TYR A 74 14.22 11.83 -10.80
CA TYR A 74 14.99 12.85 -10.10
C TYR A 74 16.07 12.21 -9.20
N GLY A 75 15.71 11.16 -8.44
CA GLY A 75 16.64 10.40 -7.62
C GLY A 75 17.78 9.78 -8.45
N ARG A 76 17.46 9.13 -9.57
CA ARG A 76 18.43 8.57 -10.53
C ARG A 76 19.45 9.59 -11.02
N LYS A 77 19.02 10.82 -11.30
CA LYS A 77 19.90 11.88 -11.81
C LYS A 77 20.89 12.39 -10.76
N HIS A 78 20.56 12.29 -9.47
CA HIS A 78 21.33 12.93 -8.39
C HIS A 78 22.08 11.95 -7.50
N PHE A 79 21.66 10.68 -7.44
CA PHE A 79 22.25 9.66 -6.60
C PHE A 79 22.77 8.50 -7.44
N ASN A 80 24.06 8.19 -7.29
CA ASN A 80 24.68 7.03 -7.93
C ASN A 80 24.70 5.84 -6.97
N ASN A 81 23.53 5.22 -6.74
CA ASN A 81 23.42 4.00 -5.96
C ASN A 81 22.38 3.04 -6.54
N GLU A 82 22.44 1.78 -6.10
CA GLU A 82 21.61 0.67 -6.61
C GLU A 82 20.10 0.85 -6.35
N TYR A 83 19.72 1.55 -5.28
CA TYR A 83 18.31 1.76 -4.91
C TYR A 83 17.56 2.66 -5.89
N TRP A 84 18.29 3.48 -6.65
CA TRP A 84 17.70 4.34 -7.66
C TRP A 84 17.76 3.75 -9.07
N GLN A 85 18.51 2.67 -9.32
CA GLN A 85 18.65 2.09 -10.67
C GLN A 85 17.33 1.56 -11.25
#